data_AF-A0A9P7RYX0-F1
#
_entry.id   AF-A0A9P7RYX0-F1
#
_cell.length_a   1.000
_cell.length_b   1.000
_cell.length_c   1.000
_cell.angle_alpha   90.00
_cell.angle_beta   90.00
_cell.angle_gamma   90.00
#
_symmetry.space_group_name_H-M   'P 1'
#
loop_
_entity.id
_entity.type
_entity.pdbx_description
1 polymer ?
#
loop_
_entity_poly.entity_id
_entity_poly.type
_entity_poly.pdbx_seq_one_letter_code
_entity_poly.pdbx_strand_id
1 'polypeptide(L)'
;MVLLDEVRNATQALKTVASSHKDKTILSVVEQLSSNLTLLELSFPSSKLLENLCLQFRKPLVPLYSLFTAHACRFAVTLFAFIYEDKVEKNEDDVVVLLWEKVLNAILAGLVDYLEDSSGMIL
;
A
#
# COMPACT_ATOMS: atom_id res chain seq x y z
N MET A 1 2.81 12.49 -12.33
CA MET A 1 3.13 11.17 -12.91
C MET A 1 4.24 10.51 -12.11
N VAL A 2 3.86 9.79 -11.07
CA VAL A 2 4.70 8.87 -10.31
C VAL A 2 4.96 7.66 -11.17
N LEU A 3 6.23 7.27 -11.30
CA LEU A 3 6.61 6.06 -12.02
C LEU A 3 6.56 4.84 -11.10
N LEU A 4 6.34 3.65 -11.67
CA LEU A 4 6.38 2.40 -10.90
C LEU A 4 7.73 2.20 -10.17
N ASP A 5 8.82 2.68 -10.75
CA ASP A 5 10.14 2.66 -10.11
C ASP A 5 10.22 3.51 -8.84
N GLU A 6 9.44 4.59 -8.74
CA GLU A 6 9.34 5.37 -7.50
C GLU A 6 8.63 4.58 -6.40
N VAL A 7 7.59 3.83 -6.74
CA VAL A 7 6.90 2.93 -5.81
C VAL A 7 7.87 1.85 -5.33
N ARG A 8 8.61 1.21 -6.26
CA ARG A 8 9.64 0.21 -5.93
C ARG A 8 10.72 0.78 -5.01
N ASN A 9 11.18 2.01 -5.28
CA ASN A 9 12.17 2.69 -4.44
C ASN A 9 11.63 2.96 -3.02
N ALA A 10 10.38 3.41 -2.90
CA ALA A 10 9.75 3.64 -1.61
C ALA A 10 9.61 2.32 -0.81
N THR A 11 9.25 1.22 -1.48
CA THR A 11 9.18 -0.11 -0.87
C THR A 11 10.54 -0.63 -0.46
N GLN A 12 11.58 -0.44 -1.27
CA GLN A 12 12.94 -0.85 -0.92
C GLN A 12 13.47 -0.07 0.30
N ALA A 13 13.15 1.23 0.40
CA ALA A 13 13.48 2.03 1.58
C ALA A 13 12.75 1.50 2.82
N LEU A 14 11.45 1.21 2.72
CA LEU A 14 10.66 0.59 3.80
C LEU A 14 11.22 -0.78 4.22
N LYS A 15 11.60 -1.61 3.25
CA LYS A 15 12.24 -2.92 3.49
C LYS A 15 13.57 -2.79 4.22
N THR A 16 14.37 -1.79 3.86
CA THR A 16 15.68 -1.55 4.49
C THR A 16 15.51 -1.20 5.96
N VAL A 17 14.58 -0.29 6.30
CA VAL A 17 14.33 0.06 7.71
C VAL A 17 13.66 -1.07 8.49
N ALA A 18 12.71 -1.79 7.89
CA ALA A 18 12.07 -2.95 8.51
C ALA A 18 13.08 -4.06 8.84
N SER A 19 14.04 -4.29 7.95
CA SER A 19 15.10 -5.30 8.13
C SER A 19 16.00 -5.00 9.33
N SER A 20 16.14 -3.72 9.72
CA SER A 20 16.91 -3.32 10.90
C SER A 20 16.24 -3.73 12.22
N HIS A 21 14.91 -3.87 12.22
CA HIS A 21 14.09 -4.19 13.40
C HIS A 21 14.01 -5.70 13.71
N LYS A 22 14.44 -6.56 12.76
CA LYS A 22 14.54 -8.03 12.90
C LYS A 22 13.26 -8.76 13.35
N ASP A 23 12.09 -8.11 13.25
CA ASP A 23 10.80 -8.75 13.51
C ASP A 23 10.35 -9.53 12.27
N LYS A 24 10.22 -10.86 12.42
CA LYS A 24 9.85 -11.76 11.32
C LYS A 24 8.46 -11.49 10.75
N THR A 25 7.52 -11.03 11.58
CA THR A 25 6.15 -10.71 11.16
C THR A 25 6.16 -9.48 10.26
N ILE A 26 6.87 -8.44 10.71
CA ILE A 26 7.05 -7.19 9.95
C ILE A 26 7.75 -7.45 8.62
N LEU A 27 8.83 -8.25 8.64
CA LEU A 27 9.56 -8.61 7.43
C LEU A 27 8.69 -9.35 6.42
N SER A 28 7.88 -10.32 6.88
CA SER A 28 6.92 -11.05 6.05
C SER A 28 5.90 -10.13 5.39
N VAL A 29 5.36 -9.15 6.13
CA VAL A 29 4.44 -8.15 5.57
C VAL A 29 5.13 -7.34 4.46
N VAL A 30 6.35 -6.85 4.69
CA VAL A 30 7.07 -6.05 3.68
C VAL A 30 7.44 -6.87 2.45
N GLU A 31 7.81 -8.14 2.63
CA GLU A 31 8.06 -9.06 1.51
C GLU A 31 6.81 -9.34 0.68
N GLN A 32 5.67 -9.53 1.33
CA GLN A 32 4.38 -9.69 0.66
C GLN A 32 3.98 -8.43 -0.12
N LEU A 33 4.13 -7.24 0.48
CA LEU A 33 3.88 -5.98 -0.20
C LEU A 33 4.76 -5.86 -1.46
N SER A 34 6.06 -6.14 -1.31
CA SER A 34 7.02 -6.05 -2.42
C SER A 34 6.70 -7.04 -3.55
N SER A 35 6.27 -8.25 -3.21
CA SER A 35 5.84 -9.27 -4.17
C SER A 35 4.56 -8.86 -4.91
N ASN A 36 3.69 -8.12 -4.24
CA ASN A 36 2.42 -7.69 -4.82
C ASN A 36 2.53 -6.42 -5.68
N LEU A 37 3.66 -5.71 -5.64
CA LEU A 37 3.90 -4.58 -6.55
C LEU A 37 4.01 -5.00 -8.02
N THR A 38 4.47 -6.22 -8.30
CA THR A 38 4.50 -6.73 -9.68
C THR A 38 3.07 -6.87 -10.25
N LEU A 39 2.06 -6.93 -9.39
CA LEU A 39 0.65 -6.99 -9.80
C LEU A 39 0.13 -5.62 -10.26
N LEU A 40 0.81 -4.53 -9.89
CA LEU A 40 0.50 -3.17 -10.37
C LEU A 40 0.86 -2.97 -11.84
N GLU A 41 1.65 -3.87 -12.42
CA GLU A 41 1.98 -3.87 -13.85
C GLU A 41 0.83 -4.43 -14.70
N LEU A 42 -0.14 -5.11 -14.09
CA LEU A 42 -1.28 -5.68 -14.80
C LEU A 42 -2.26 -4.57 -15.20
N SER A 43 -2.59 -4.51 -16.49
CA SER A 43 -3.63 -3.60 -17.00
C SER A 43 -5.05 -4.03 -16.57
N PHE A 44 -5.27 -5.34 -16.43
CA PHE A 44 -6.57 -5.93 -16.10
C PHE A 44 -6.42 -7.00 -15.00
N PRO A 45 -6.20 -6.61 -13.74
CA PRO A 45 -6.16 -7.55 -12.63
C PRO A 45 -7.53 -8.17 -12.37
N SER A 46 -7.56 -9.44 -11.98
CA SER A 46 -8.83 -10.08 -11.56
C SER A 46 -9.36 -9.45 -10.27
N SER A 47 -10.69 -9.47 -10.08
CA SER A 47 -11.33 -8.95 -8.86
C SER A 47 -10.74 -9.57 -7.58
N LYS A 48 -10.52 -10.88 -7.59
CA LYS A 48 -9.90 -11.62 -6.48
C LYS A 48 -8.49 -11.11 -6.15
N LEU A 49 -7.73 -10.70 -7.16
CA LEU A 49 -6.39 -10.15 -6.96
C LEU A 49 -6.45 -8.79 -6.28
N LEU A 50 -7.38 -7.93 -6.72
CA LEU A 50 -7.58 -6.61 -6.11
C LEU A 50 -8.12 -6.70 -4.68
N GLU A 51 -9.00 -7.66 -4.39
CA GLU A 51 -9.43 -7.95 -3.02
C GLU A 51 -8.26 -8.31 -2.12
N ASN A 52 -7.32 -9.13 -2.60
CA ASN A 52 -6.11 -9.47 -1.84
C ASN A 52 -5.25 -8.22 -1.58
N LEU A 53 -5.10 -7.33 -2.57
CA LEU A 53 -4.39 -6.05 -2.37
C LEU A 53 -5.07 -5.19 -1.31
N CYS A 54 -6.39 -5.08 -1.35
CA CYS A 54 -7.16 -4.34 -0.34
C CYS A 54 -6.92 -4.89 1.08
N LEU A 55 -6.91 -6.22 1.23
CA LEU A 55 -6.63 -6.84 2.54
C LEU A 55 -5.22 -6.53 3.04
N GLN A 56 -4.24 -6.45 2.15
CA GLN A 56 -2.85 -6.17 2.52
C GLN A 56 -2.56 -4.71 2.82
N PHE A 57 -3.21 -3.78 2.12
CA PHE A 57 -3.00 -2.35 2.34
C PHE A 57 -3.76 -1.78 3.53
N ARG A 58 -4.51 -2.62 4.25
CA ARG A 58 -5.25 -2.23 5.44
C ARG A 58 -4.47 -2.59 6.72
N LYS A 59 -4.99 -3.49 7.55
CA LYS A 59 -4.43 -3.86 8.87
C LYS A 59 -2.95 -4.26 8.85
N PRO A 60 -2.44 -5.00 7.85
CA PRO A 60 -1.02 -5.35 7.81
C PRO A 60 -0.07 -4.15 7.73
N LEU A 61 -0.53 -2.99 7.22
CA LEU A 61 0.27 -1.77 7.21
C LEU A 61 0.34 -1.04 8.57
N VAL A 62 -0.61 -1.28 9.49
CA VAL A 62 -0.69 -0.55 10.77
C VAL A 62 0.60 -0.66 11.59
N PRO A 63 1.20 -1.85 11.79
CA PRO A 63 2.48 -1.94 12.49
C PRO A 63 3.61 -1.20 11.78
N LEU A 64 3.58 -1.10 10.45
CA LEU A 64 4.57 -0.37 9.66
C LEU A 64 4.44 1.15 9.83
N TYR A 65 3.21 1.67 9.91
CA TYR A 65 2.98 3.07 10.24
C TYR A 65 3.41 3.42 11.67
N SER A 66 3.22 2.50 12.62
CA SER A 66 3.66 2.70 14.01
C SER A 66 5.18 2.69 14.16
N LEU A 67 5.86 1.70 13.56
CA LEU A 67 7.31 1.50 13.72
C LEU A 67 8.16 2.36 12.77
N PHE A 68 7.65 2.66 11.57
CA PHE A 68 8.40 3.32 10.50
C PHE A 68 7.59 4.41 9.80
N THR A 69 6.90 5.26 10.57
CA THR A 69 5.89 6.22 10.09
C THR A 69 6.30 6.96 8.82
N ALA A 70 7.47 7.60 8.79
CA ALA A 70 7.92 8.37 7.63
C ALA A 70 8.07 7.50 6.35
N HIS A 71 8.62 6.29 6.49
CA HIS A 71 8.83 5.38 5.35
C HIS A 71 7.52 4.74 4.90
N ALA A 72 6.67 4.34 5.84
CA ALA A 72 5.36 3.77 5.55
C ALA A 72 4.43 4.81 4.89
N CYS A 73 4.37 6.05 5.40
CA CYS A 73 3.60 7.14 4.78
C CYS A 73 4.13 7.47 3.39
N ARG A 74 5.46 7.54 3.21
CA ARG A 74 6.04 7.78 1.88
C ARG A 74 5.66 6.67 0.90
N PHE A 75 5.75 5.41 1.32
CA PHE A 75 5.30 4.27 0.52
C PHE A 75 3.83 4.40 0.13
N ALA A 76 2.94 4.64 1.10
CA ALA A 76 1.51 4.74 0.88
C ALA A 76 1.13 5.87 -0.07
N VAL A 77 1.70 7.07 0.11
CA VAL A 77 1.46 8.23 -0.77
C VAL A 77 1.96 7.97 -2.18
N THR A 78 3.16 7.39 -2.32
CA THR A 78 3.75 7.10 -3.64
C THR A 78 2.90 6.05 -4.38
N LEU A 79 2.47 5.00 -3.68
CA LEU A 79 1.61 3.96 -4.22
C LEU A 79 0.24 4.50 -4.61
N PHE A 80 -0.39 5.31 -3.75
CA PHE A 80 -1.68 5.94 -4.00
C PHE A 80 -1.61 6.81 -5.26
N ALA A 81 -0.62 7.69 -5.36
CA ALA A 81 -0.44 8.58 -6.50
C ALA A 81 -0.22 7.78 -7.80
N PHE A 82 0.61 6.73 -7.77
CA PHE A 82 0.80 5.84 -8.92
C PHE A 82 -0.51 5.19 -9.36
N ILE A 83 -1.27 4.57 -8.45
CA ILE A 83 -2.52 3.89 -8.81
C ILE A 83 -3.54 4.91 -9.36
N TYR A 84 -3.65 6.08 -8.74
CA TYR A 84 -4.55 7.12 -9.22
C TYR A 84 -4.20 7.57 -10.64
N GLU A 85 -2.96 8.02 -10.86
CA GLU A 85 -2.56 8.59 -12.14
C GLU A 85 -2.43 7.53 -13.26
N ASP A 86 -2.06 6.29 -12.94
CA ASP A 86 -1.82 5.25 -13.95
C ASP A 86 -3.04 4.36 -14.20
N LYS A 87 -3.83 4.05 -13.16
CA LYS A 87 -4.90 3.05 -13.23
C LYS A 87 -6.31 3.62 -13.21
N VAL A 88 -6.48 4.82 -12.65
CA VAL A 88 -7.79 5.47 -12.51
C VAL A 88 -7.93 6.60 -13.54
N GLU A 89 -7.09 7.64 -13.47
CA GLU A 89 -7.22 8.85 -14.29
C GLU A 89 -7.13 8.57 -15.80
N LYS A 90 -6.28 7.62 -16.20
CA LYS A 90 -6.04 7.29 -17.62
C LYS A 90 -6.95 6.19 -18.17
N ASN A 91 -7.86 5.66 -17.37
CA ASN A 91 -8.64 4.47 -17.73
C ASN A 91 -10.08 4.85 -18.06
N GLU A 92 -10.56 4.39 -19.20
CA GLU A 92 -11.91 4.68 -19.71
C GLU A 92 -12.94 3.61 -19.30
N ASP A 93 -12.50 2.48 -18.76
CA ASP A 93 -13.37 1.40 -18.29
C ASP A 93 -13.81 1.65 -16.85
N ASP A 94 -15.06 2.09 -16.69
CA ASP A 94 -15.68 2.38 -15.39
C ASP A 94 -15.58 1.21 -14.39
N VAL A 95 -15.66 -0.04 -14.86
CA VAL A 95 -15.58 -1.22 -13.99
C VAL A 95 -14.16 -1.39 -13.45
N VAL A 96 -13.16 -1.20 -14.32
CA VAL A 96 -11.75 -1.27 -13.93
C VAL A 96 -11.38 -0.11 -13.01
N VAL A 97 -11.88 1.09 -13.29
CA VAL A 97 -11.70 2.28 -12.42
C VAL A 97 -12.24 2.00 -11.02
N LEU A 98 -13.50 1.56 -10.91
CA LEU A 98 -14.17 1.31 -9.63
C LEU A 98 -13.46 0.22 -8.80
N LEU A 99 -12.84 -0.73 -9.49
CA LEU A 99 -12.01 -1.76 -8.89
C LEU A 99 -10.68 -1.22 -8.32
N TRP A 100 -10.00 -0.31 -9.02
CA TRP A 100 -8.78 0.35 -8.52
C TRP A 100 -9.06 1.38 -7.42
N GLU A 101 -10.19 2.08 -7.48
CA GLU A 101 -10.65 2.98 -6.42
C GLU A 101 -10.83 2.25 -5.08
N LYS A 102 -11.27 0.98 -5.10
CA LYS A 102 -11.32 0.15 -3.88
C LYS A 102 -9.94 -0.05 -3.27
N VAL A 103 -8.90 -0.21 -4.09
CA VAL A 103 -7.51 -0.34 -3.62
C VAL A 103 -7.02 0.98 -3.03
N LEU A 104 -7.31 2.11 -3.68
CA LEU A 104 -7.00 3.46 -3.14
C LEU A 104 -7.67 3.67 -1.77
N ASN A 105 -8.95 3.31 -1.66
CA ASN A 105 -9.69 3.38 -0.41
C ASN A 105 -9.09 2.48 0.67
N ALA A 106 -8.60 1.28 0.31
CA ALA A 106 -7.94 0.40 1.27
C ALA A 106 -6.62 0.98 1.81
N ILE A 107 -5.82 1.63 0.96
CA ILE A 107 -4.58 2.32 1.37
C ILE A 107 -4.90 3.42 2.39
N LEU A 108 -5.90 4.26 2.10
CA LEU A 108 -6.34 5.32 3.01
C LEU A 108 -6.93 4.75 4.30
N ALA A 109 -7.77 3.71 4.20
CA ALA A 109 -8.34 3.04 5.35
C ALA A 109 -7.27 2.45 6.27
N GLY A 110 -6.16 1.91 5.73
CA GLY A 110 -5.03 1.45 6.55
C GLY A 110 -4.35 2.58 7.32
N LEU A 111 -4.27 3.78 6.76
CA LEU A 111 -3.76 4.96 7.46
C LEU A 111 -4.74 5.45 8.53
N VAL A 112 -6.05 5.44 8.24
CA VAL A 112 -7.10 5.76 9.22
C VAL A 112 -7.10 4.77 10.37
N ASP A 113 -7.05 3.46 10.08
CA ASP A 113 -6.95 2.39 11.09
C ASP A 113 -5.75 2.66 12.03
N TYR A 114 -4.59 3.08 11.49
CA TYR A 114 -3.43 3.49 12.30
C TYR A 114 -3.71 4.72 13.18
N LEU A 115 -4.36 5.75 12.64
CA LEU A 115 -4.67 6.98 13.38
C LEU A 115 -5.71 6.71 14.48
N GLU A 116 -6.69 5.85 14.23
CA GLU A 116 -7.69 5.43 15.23
C GLU A 116 -7.05 4.62 16.35
N ASP A 117 -6.20 3.64 16.02
CA ASP A 117 -5.45 2.85 17.01
C ASP A 117 -4.51 3.74 17.85
N SER A 118 -3.91 4.76 17.24
CA SER A 118 -3.03 5.72 17.93
C SER A 118 -3.81 6.70 18.81
N SER A 119 -5.02 7.08 18.40
CA SER A 119 -5.91 7.97 19.16
C SER A 119 -6.55 7.28 20.36
N GLY A 120 -6.60 5.94 20.36
CA GLY A 120 -7.00 5.12 21.51
C GLY A 120 -6.01 5.09 22.68
N MET A 121 -4.82 5.69 22.57
CA MET A 121 -3.87 5.87 23.68
C MET A 121 -4.08 7.17 24.48
N ILE A 122 -5.20 7.87 24.27
CA ILE A 122 -5.66 8.95 25.15
C ILE A 122 -7.02 8.56 25.73
N LEU A 123 -7.03 7.68 26.74
CA LEU A 123 -8.02 7.61 27.83
C LEU A 123 -7.42 6.84 29.01
#